data_AF-A0A2V3ZTT3-F1
#
_entry.id   AF-A0A2V3ZTT3-F1
#
_cell.length_a   1.000
_cell.length_b   1.000
_cell.length_c   1.000
_cell.angle_alpha   90.00
_cell.angle_beta   90.00
_cell.angle_gamma   90.00
#
_symmetry.space_group_name_H-M   'P 1'
#
loop_
_entity.id
_entity.type
_entity.pdbx_description
1 polymer ?
#
loop_
_entity_poly.entity_id
_entity_poly.type
_entity_poly.pdbx_seq_one_letter_code
_entity_poly.pdbx_strand_id
1 'polypeptide(L)'
;MKKSIVILFVLIGFSLSAQNTKLEVLKEFVAGSISFNDEFADLGQPIVTINKLAEKQADKTIDLTKENIKETLELAKTYKTCIITVGVHTIVKITDFENCSPSGAWGANMPMAKGYVQKAGVLNEKNDYIKNIIGRPGSQERKVFLFK
;
A
#
# COMPACT_ATOMS: atom_id res chain seq x y z
N MET A 1 -20.71 31.96 44.60
CA MET A 1 -21.23 31.95 43.21
C MET A 1 -20.29 31.08 42.37
N LYS A 2 -20.78 29.93 41.91
CA LYS A 2 -20.01 28.92 41.17
C LYS A 2 -19.73 29.44 39.76
N LYS A 3 -18.47 29.65 39.39
CA LYS A 3 -18.08 29.99 38.01
C LYS A 3 -17.87 28.69 37.26
N SER A 4 -18.84 28.32 36.43
CA SER A 4 -18.77 27.17 35.54
C SER A 4 -17.75 27.43 34.44
N ILE A 5 -16.84 26.46 34.27
CA ILE A 5 -15.89 26.35 33.17
C ILE A 5 -16.67 25.99 31.90
N VAL A 6 -16.52 26.79 30.84
CA VAL A 6 -16.95 26.42 29.48
C VAL A 6 -15.68 26.08 28.69
N ILE A 7 -15.36 24.78 28.61
CA ILE A 7 -14.43 24.27 27.60
C ILE A 7 -15.29 23.81 26.43
N LEU A 8 -15.38 24.66 25.40
CA LEU A 8 -16.07 24.33 24.16
C LEU A 8 -15.07 23.73 23.17
N PHE A 9 -15.36 22.50 22.76
CA PHE A 9 -14.62 21.67 21.82
C PHE A 9 -14.25 22.40 20.51
N VAL A 10 -12.96 22.63 20.29
CA VAL A 10 -12.37 22.94 18.98
C VAL A 10 -11.42 21.78 18.61
N LEU A 11 -11.99 20.62 18.25
CA LEU A 11 -11.20 19.43 17.86
C LEU A 11 -11.66 18.76 16.56
N ILE A 12 -12.68 19.29 15.88
CA ILE A 12 -13.26 18.63 14.70
C ILE A 12 -12.52 18.99 13.39
N GLY A 13 -11.73 20.08 13.37
CA GLY A 13 -11.07 20.57 12.15
C GLY A 13 -9.76 19.87 11.73
N PHE A 14 -9.07 19.19 12.64
CA PHE A 14 -7.73 18.65 12.35
C PHE A 14 -7.76 17.29 11.63
N SER A 15 -8.80 16.49 11.85
CA SER A 15 -8.89 15.10 11.36
C SER A 15 -9.05 15.02 9.84
N LEU A 16 -9.82 15.94 9.25
CA LEU A 16 -10.11 15.99 7.81
C LEU A 16 -8.87 16.37 6.98
N SER A 17 -8.09 17.35 7.45
CA SER A 17 -6.87 17.80 6.77
C SER A 17 -5.84 16.67 6.65
N ALA A 18 -5.59 15.93 7.74
CA ALA A 18 -4.62 14.83 7.74
C ALA A 18 -5.02 13.64 6.83
N GLN A 19 -6.32 13.36 6.69
CA GLN A 19 -6.80 12.32 5.79
C GLN A 19 -6.62 12.69 4.32
N ASN A 20 -6.90 13.96 3.96
CA ASN A 20 -6.67 14.47 2.60
C ASN A 20 -5.20 14.34 2.21
N THR A 21 -4.27 14.74 3.09
CA THR A 21 -2.83 14.63 2.83
C THR A 21 -2.39 13.18 2.58
N LYS A 22 -2.95 12.20 3.30
CA LYS A 22 -2.62 10.79 3.10
C LYS A 22 -3.03 10.29 1.71
N LEU A 23 -4.25 10.62 1.30
CA LEU A 23 -4.74 10.22 -0.01
C LEU A 23 -3.89 10.85 -1.12
N GLU A 24 -3.52 12.12 -1.00
CA GLU A 24 -2.65 12.80 -1.96
C GLU A 24 -1.28 12.12 -2.09
N VAL A 25 -0.62 11.81 -0.96
CA VAL A 25 0.65 11.07 -0.96
C VAL A 25 0.52 9.73 -1.67
N LEU A 26 -0.58 9.00 -1.41
CA LEU A 26 -0.79 7.70 -2.03
C LEU A 26 -1.19 7.80 -3.51
N LYS A 27 -1.92 8.85 -3.92
CA LYS A 27 -2.22 9.15 -5.33
C LYS A 27 -0.94 9.37 -6.11
N GLU A 28 -0.05 10.21 -5.58
CA GLU A 28 1.26 10.46 -6.18
C GLU A 28 2.09 9.18 -6.24
N PHE A 29 2.09 8.39 -5.16
CA PHE A 29 2.84 7.14 -5.10
C PHE A 29 2.46 6.13 -6.21
N VAL A 30 1.18 6.07 -6.59
CA VAL A 30 0.69 5.16 -7.64
C VAL A 30 0.48 5.85 -9.00
N ALA A 31 0.90 7.10 -9.13
CA ALA A 31 0.77 7.87 -10.36
C ALA A 31 1.42 7.14 -11.55
N GLY A 32 0.77 7.24 -12.71
CA GLY A 32 1.15 6.55 -13.94
C GLY A 32 0.73 5.07 -14.01
N SER A 33 0.23 4.49 -12.92
CA SER A 33 -0.30 3.11 -12.90
C SER A 33 -1.79 3.07 -12.56
N ILE A 34 -2.25 3.92 -11.64
CA ILE A 34 -3.64 3.95 -11.20
C ILE A 34 -4.19 5.36 -11.36
N SER A 35 -5.29 5.47 -12.10
CA SER A 35 -6.05 6.70 -12.29
C SER A 35 -7.18 6.79 -11.26
N PHE A 36 -7.36 7.97 -10.67
CA PHE A 36 -8.44 8.24 -9.72
C PHE A 36 -9.50 9.08 -10.42
N ASN A 37 -10.70 8.54 -10.51
CA ASN A 37 -11.93 9.25 -10.86
C ASN A 37 -12.55 9.80 -9.58
N ASP A 38 -13.24 10.94 -9.67
CA ASP A 38 -13.74 11.71 -8.52
C ASP A 38 -14.78 10.98 -7.65
N GLU A 39 -15.21 9.78 -8.03
CA GLU A 39 -16.34 9.07 -7.41
C GLU A 39 -15.97 8.09 -6.28
N PHE A 40 -14.69 7.86 -5.94
CA PHE A 40 -14.33 6.72 -5.08
C PHE A 40 -13.33 7.00 -3.94
N ALA A 41 -13.14 8.24 -3.50
CA ALA A 41 -12.20 8.52 -2.40
C ALA A 41 -12.83 8.27 -1.01
N ASP A 42 -12.72 7.05 -0.48
CA ASP A 42 -12.86 6.85 0.97
C ASP A 42 -11.59 7.38 1.67
N LEU A 43 -11.68 8.61 2.17
CA LEU A 43 -10.60 9.31 2.89
C LEU A 43 -10.15 8.60 4.17
N GLY A 44 -11.03 7.79 4.78
CA GLY A 44 -10.70 6.99 5.95
C GLY A 44 -9.88 5.74 5.61
N GLN A 45 -10.06 5.20 4.41
CA GLN A 45 -9.47 3.95 3.93
C GLN A 45 -8.88 4.07 2.51
N PRO A 46 -7.86 4.92 2.29
CA PRO A 46 -7.35 5.18 0.95
C PRO A 46 -6.70 3.95 0.28
N ILE A 47 -6.11 3.04 1.05
CA ILE A 47 -5.55 1.78 0.50
C ILE A 47 -6.68 0.84 0.02
N VAL A 48 -7.86 0.83 0.67
CA VAL A 48 -9.02 0.08 0.17
C VAL A 48 -9.47 0.61 -1.18
N THR A 49 -9.52 1.93 -1.30
CA THR A 49 -9.84 2.60 -2.58
C THR A 49 -8.83 2.20 -3.65
N ILE A 50 -7.54 2.24 -3.34
CA ILE A 50 -6.47 1.86 -4.27
C ILE A 50 -6.58 0.39 -4.68
N ASN A 51 -6.85 -0.53 -3.75
CA ASN A 51 -7.05 -1.95 -4.08
C ASN A 51 -8.16 -2.11 -5.14
N LYS A 52 -9.32 -1.48 -4.91
CA LYS A 52 -10.46 -1.55 -5.85
C LYS A 52 -10.13 -0.96 -7.22
N LEU A 53 -9.38 0.13 -7.27
CA LEU A 53 -8.96 0.73 -8.53
C LEU A 53 -7.91 -0.13 -9.24
N ALA A 54 -6.93 -0.64 -8.51
CA ALA A 54 -5.89 -1.52 -9.03
C ALA A 54 -6.48 -2.82 -9.59
N GLU A 55 -7.44 -3.45 -8.90
CA GLU A 55 -8.14 -4.64 -9.40
C GLU A 55 -8.83 -4.41 -10.75
N LYS A 56 -9.35 -3.21 -10.99
CA LYS A 56 -10.02 -2.84 -12.24
C LYS A 56 -9.07 -2.42 -13.34
N GLN A 57 -7.92 -1.85 -12.99
CA GLN A 57 -7.03 -1.15 -13.91
C GLN A 57 -5.73 -1.92 -14.22
N ALA A 58 -5.33 -2.87 -13.38
CA ALA A 58 -4.15 -3.67 -13.61
C ALA A 58 -4.35 -4.61 -14.81
N ASP A 59 -3.30 -4.77 -15.62
CA ASP A 59 -3.26 -5.79 -16.66
C ASP A 59 -3.37 -7.19 -16.08
N LYS A 60 -2.83 -7.38 -14.86
CA LYS A 60 -2.91 -8.64 -14.14
C LYS A 60 -2.95 -8.44 -12.63
N THR A 61 -3.83 -9.18 -11.99
CA THR A 61 -3.94 -9.28 -10.53
C THR A 61 -3.63 -10.71 -10.09
N ILE A 62 -2.84 -10.87 -9.03
CA ILE A 62 -2.41 -12.17 -8.50
C ILE A 62 -2.54 -12.15 -6.98
N ASP A 63 -3.20 -13.16 -6.40
CA ASP A 63 -3.15 -13.38 -4.96
C ASP A 63 -1.80 -14.01 -4.59
N LEU A 64 -0.98 -13.26 -3.85
CA LEU A 64 0.39 -13.63 -3.52
C LEU A 64 0.43 -14.62 -2.36
N THR A 65 1.02 -15.78 -2.61
CA THR A 65 1.23 -16.83 -1.61
C THR A 65 2.70 -17.20 -1.52
N LYS A 66 3.06 -18.03 -0.52
CA LYS A 66 4.43 -18.52 -0.41
C LYS A 66 4.81 -19.41 -1.60
N GLU A 67 3.84 -20.13 -2.13
CA GLU A 67 4.02 -21.11 -3.19
C GLU A 67 4.27 -20.44 -4.54
N ASN A 68 3.63 -19.29 -4.80
CA ASN A 68 3.69 -18.62 -6.10
C ASN A 68 4.61 -17.40 -6.17
N ILE A 69 5.22 -16.96 -5.06
CA ILE A 69 5.98 -15.69 -5.02
C ILE A 69 7.13 -15.66 -6.02
N LYS A 70 7.84 -16.78 -6.21
CA LYS A 70 8.97 -16.85 -7.14
C LYS A 70 8.52 -16.59 -8.57
N GLU A 71 7.50 -17.32 -9.03
CA GLU A 71 6.93 -17.18 -10.37
C GLU A 71 6.28 -15.80 -10.56
N THR A 72 5.62 -15.28 -9.52
CA THR A 72 5.01 -13.95 -9.53
C THR A 72 6.06 -12.85 -9.71
N LEU A 73 7.20 -12.95 -9.02
CA LEU A 73 8.28 -11.98 -9.14
C LEU A 73 8.98 -12.06 -10.51
N GLU A 74 9.20 -13.26 -11.06
CA GLU A 74 9.74 -13.40 -12.41
C GLU A 74 8.80 -12.83 -13.46
N LEU A 75 7.49 -13.09 -13.35
CA LEU A 75 6.50 -12.48 -14.22
C LEU A 75 6.51 -10.95 -14.10
N ALA A 76 6.59 -10.43 -12.88
CA ALA A 76 6.56 -8.99 -12.62
C ALA A 76 7.71 -8.22 -13.30
N LYS A 77 8.86 -8.86 -13.56
CA LYS A 77 9.98 -8.25 -14.34
C LYS A 77 9.59 -7.90 -15.78
N THR A 78 8.56 -8.53 -16.33
CA THR A 78 8.06 -8.26 -17.69
C THR A 78 7.09 -7.07 -17.76
N TYR A 79 6.76 -6.47 -16.60
CA TYR A 79 5.86 -5.34 -16.48
C TYR A 79 6.62 -4.08 -16.07
N LYS A 80 6.09 -2.92 -16.44
CA LYS A 80 6.67 -1.62 -16.09
C LYS A 80 6.50 -1.30 -14.61
N THR A 81 5.39 -1.72 -14.00
CA THR A 81 5.14 -1.47 -12.59
C THR A 81 4.52 -2.68 -11.91
N CYS A 82 5.06 -3.01 -10.74
CA CYS A 82 4.55 -4.03 -9.84
C CYS A 82 4.22 -3.39 -8.50
N ILE A 83 2.94 -3.39 -8.14
CA ILE A 83 2.43 -2.93 -6.85
C ILE A 83 1.96 -4.14 -6.04
N ILE A 84 2.32 -4.21 -4.76
CA ILE A 84 1.87 -5.24 -3.82
C ILE A 84 1.13 -4.56 -2.68
N THR A 85 -0.06 -5.06 -2.34
CA THR A 85 -0.82 -4.61 -1.16
C THR A 85 -0.92 -5.74 -0.14
N VAL A 86 -1.01 -5.37 1.15
CA VAL A 86 -1.29 -6.32 2.24
C VAL A 86 -2.51 -5.83 2.98
N GLY A 87 -3.60 -6.60 2.85
CA GLY A 87 -4.93 -6.21 3.30
C GLY A 87 -5.25 -4.76 2.91
N VAL A 88 -5.52 -3.94 3.92
CA VAL A 88 -5.96 -2.54 3.77
C VAL A 88 -4.98 -1.52 4.36
N HIS A 89 -3.77 -1.95 4.74
CA HIS A 89 -2.86 -1.12 5.53
C HIS A 89 -1.44 -1.02 4.97
N THR A 90 -1.08 -1.81 3.96
CA THR A 90 0.25 -1.74 3.34
C THR A 90 0.14 -1.69 1.83
N ILE A 91 0.93 -0.84 1.21
CA ILE A 91 1.12 -0.75 -0.24
C ILE A 91 2.60 -0.59 -0.56
N VAL A 92 3.08 -1.30 -1.58
CA VAL A 92 4.50 -1.39 -1.94
C VAL A 92 4.61 -1.35 -3.45
N LYS A 93 5.63 -0.68 -3.98
CA LYS A 93 6.02 -0.67 -5.39
C LYS A 93 7.45 -1.18 -5.49
N ILE A 94 7.66 -2.25 -6.26
CA ILE A 94 9.02 -2.78 -6.49
C ILE A 94 9.80 -1.73 -7.29
N THR A 95 11.02 -1.43 -6.85
CA THR A 95 11.88 -0.43 -7.49
C THR A 95 13.07 -1.05 -8.20
N ASP A 96 13.54 -2.21 -7.75
CA ASP A 96 14.70 -2.87 -8.33
C ASP A 96 14.62 -4.38 -8.07
N PHE A 97 14.52 -5.16 -9.15
CA PHE A 97 14.46 -6.62 -9.08
C PHE A 97 15.83 -7.28 -8.88
N GLU A 98 16.91 -6.59 -9.25
CA GLU A 98 18.28 -7.10 -9.18
C GLU A 98 18.88 -6.84 -7.79
N ASN A 99 18.54 -5.70 -7.16
CA ASN A 99 18.83 -5.46 -5.75
C ASN A 99 17.84 -6.23 -4.87
N CYS A 100 18.24 -7.42 -4.43
CA CYS A 100 17.35 -8.35 -3.75
C CYS A 100 18.03 -9.06 -2.56
N SER A 101 17.20 -9.50 -1.62
CA SER A 101 17.66 -10.18 -0.40
C SER A 101 16.93 -11.51 -0.17
N PRO A 102 17.66 -12.62 0.07
CA PRO A 102 17.05 -13.92 0.31
C PRO A 102 16.11 -13.94 1.52
N SER A 103 15.03 -14.71 1.42
CA SER A 103 14.08 -14.90 2.52
C SER A 103 13.75 -16.37 2.72
N GLY A 104 14.16 -16.94 3.86
CA GLY A 104 13.78 -18.32 4.22
C GLY A 104 12.27 -18.47 4.47
N ALA A 105 11.60 -17.42 4.96
CA ALA A 105 10.16 -17.45 5.21
C ALA A 105 9.35 -17.54 3.92
N TRP A 106 9.74 -16.76 2.90
CA TRP A 106 9.10 -16.73 1.60
C TRP A 106 9.66 -17.74 0.60
N GLY A 107 10.85 -18.31 0.86
CA GLY A 107 11.51 -19.25 -0.06
C GLY A 107 11.96 -18.61 -1.39
N ALA A 108 12.15 -17.29 -1.41
CA ALA A 108 12.45 -16.53 -2.61
C ALA A 108 13.45 -15.40 -2.34
N ASN A 109 14.02 -14.86 -3.41
CA ASN A 109 14.84 -13.66 -3.36
C ASN A 109 13.95 -12.43 -3.47
N MET A 110 13.99 -11.55 -2.48
CA MET A 110 12.96 -10.54 -2.26
C MET A 110 13.52 -9.17 -2.66
N PRO A 111 13.00 -8.54 -3.74
CA PRO A 111 13.56 -7.32 -4.31
C PRO A 111 13.40 -6.09 -3.42
N MET A 112 14.18 -5.05 -3.73
CA MET A 112 14.09 -3.72 -3.13
C MET A 112 12.79 -3.04 -3.57
N ALA A 113 12.17 -2.34 -2.62
CA ALA A 113 10.93 -1.63 -2.89
C ALA A 113 10.76 -0.41 -2.00
N LYS A 114 9.88 0.48 -2.46
CA LYS A 114 9.34 1.57 -1.66
C LYS A 114 7.88 1.31 -1.35
N GLY A 115 7.39 1.80 -0.23
CA GLY A 115 6.00 1.60 0.14
C GLY A 115 5.59 2.38 1.37
N TYR A 116 4.34 2.18 1.76
CA TYR A 116 3.76 2.81 2.92
C TYR A 116 3.00 1.80 3.77
N VAL A 117 3.16 1.92 5.09
CA VAL A 117 2.45 1.12 6.09
C VAL A 117 1.62 2.06 6.97
N GLN A 118 0.30 1.89 6.95
CA GLN A 118 -0.63 2.60 7.79
C GLN A 118 -0.72 1.95 9.17
N LYS A 119 -0.29 2.68 10.21
CA LYS A 119 -0.39 2.25 11.61
C LYS A 119 -0.97 3.37 12.45
N ALA A 120 -2.02 3.06 13.20
CA ALA A 120 -2.73 4.03 14.07
C ALA A 120 -3.08 5.35 13.37
N GLY A 121 -3.56 5.27 12.12
CA GLY A 121 -3.94 6.43 11.31
C GLY A 121 -2.78 7.15 10.62
N VAL A 122 -1.52 6.85 10.96
CA VAL A 122 -0.33 7.47 10.36
C VAL A 122 0.21 6.62 9.21
N LEU A 123 0.55 7.26 8.09
CA LEU A 123 1.19 6.63 6.95
C LEU A 123 2.71 6.68 7.13
N ASN A 124 3.37 5.52 7.22
CA ASN A 124 4.81 5.43 7.44
C ASN A 124 5.49 4.97 6.15
N GLU A 125 6.37 5.81 5.59
CA GLU A 125 7.17 5.43 4.44
C GLU A 125 8.17 4.31 4.80
N LYS A 126 8.40 3.42 3.85
CA LYS A 126 9.36 2.32 3.91
C LYS A 126 10.12 2.26 2.59
N ASN A 127 11.44 2.08 2.69
CA ASN A 127 12.32 1.78 1.56
C ASN A 127 13.24 0.64 1.99
N ASP A 128 12.88 -0.58 1.61
CA ASP A 128 13.51 -1.81 2.10
C ASP A 128 13.14 -2.98 1.16
N TYR A 129 13.74 -4.15 1.37
CA TYR A 129 13.34 -5.37 0.68
C TYR A 129 11.89 -5.72 0.99
N ILE A 130 11.13 -6.17 -0.02
CA ILE A 130 9.68 -6.41 0.12
C ILE A 130 9.34 -7.31 1.31
N LYS A 131 10.21 -8.27 1.67
CA LYS A 131 10.02 -9.19 2.82
C LYS A 131 9.86 -8.46 4.16
N ASN A 132 10.49 -7.30 4.31
CA ASN A 132 10.46 -6.48 5.52
C ASN A 132 9.23 -5.58 5.57
N ILE A 133 8.59 -5.33 4.41
CA ILE A 133 7.42 -4.46 4.29
C ILE A 133 6.12 -5.27 4.27
N ILE A 134 6.06 -6.36 3.50
CA ILE A 134 4.86 -7.21 3.34
C ILE A 134 4.72 -8.28 4.45
N GLY A 135 5.69 -8.35 5.36
CA GLY A 135 5.74 -9.30 6.45
C GLY A 135 5.99 -10.74 6.01
N ARG A 136 5.71 -11.70 6.91
CA ARG A 136 5.84 -13.15 6.64
C ARG A 136 4.59 -13.70 5.94
N PRO A 137 4.70 -14.76 5.13
CA PRO A 137 3.52 -15.44 4.58
C PRO A 137 2.64 -15.97 5.72
N GLY A 138 1.32 -15.97 5.52
CA GLY A 138 0.33 -16.33 6.53
C GLY A 138 -1.08 -16.05 6.05
N SER A 139 -2.02 -15.84 6.97
CA SER A 139 -3.45 -15.63 6.66
C SER A 139 -3.80 -14.24 6.11
N GLN A 140 -2.86 -13.29 6.11
CA GLN A 140 -3.09 -11.98 5.53
C GLN A 140 -3.15 -12.04 4.02
N GLU A 141 -4.21 -11.49 3.46
CA GLU A 141 -4.37 -11.33 2.02
C GLU A 141 -3.30 -10.38 1.46
N ARG A 142 -2.69 -10.80 0.35
CA ARG A 142 -1.70 -10.02 -0.38
C ARG A 142 -2.03 -10.09 -1.85
N LYS A 143 -2.15 -8.94 -2.50
CA LYS A 143 -2.41 -8.86 -3.94
C LYS A 143 -1.24 -8.21 -4.64
N VAL A 144 -0.86 -8.77 -5.78
CA VAL A 144 0.07 -8.16 -6.73
C VAL A 144 -0.74 -7.62 -7.90
N PHE A 145 -0.46 -6.36 -8.26
CA PHE A 145 -1.03 -5.66 -9.38
C PHE A 145 0.09 -5.30 -10.35
N LEU A 146 -0.03 -5.77 -11.59
CA LEU A 146 0.95 -5.59 -12.65
C LEU A 146 0.39 -4.66 -13.72
N PHE A 147 1.19 -3.67 -14.12
CA PHE A 147 0.83 -2.64 -15.10
C PHE A 147 1.92 -2.53 -16.17
N LYS A 148 1.52 -2.50 -17.44
CA LYS A 148 2.40 -2.33 -18.60
C LYS A 148 2.94 -0.90 -18.77
#